data_AF-A0ABD5MYH4-F1
#
_entry.id   AF-A0ABD5MYH4-F1
#
_cell.length_a   1.000
_cell.length_b   1.000
_cell.length_c   1.000
_cell.angle_alpha   90.00
_cell.angle_beta   90.00
_cell.angle_gamma   90.00
#
_symmetry.space_group_name_H-M   'P 1'
#
loop_
_entity.id
_entity.type
_entity.pdbx_description
1 polymer ?
#
loop_
_entity_poly.entity_id
_entity_poly.type
_entity_poly.pdbx_seq_one_letter_code
_entity_poly.pdbx_strand_id
1 'polypeptide(L)'
;MVGREIFEVLYSPVSAFRKIIEKPDFKGVLLILLLVISSTVVLQLVYNTKQHYETRAPTNDNWTEALTNNHVWTSSGSLSLDTTDYQMANVSISSSVLDATTIWIKLADIEPINCSDAPGYNELFFWINWTNQDGLPARSVTIRLFSGNEDSYFETNLDSLLDSSGEWVNTTLSVGSTQGWSSTNSPDWQNITGIELMLELSDSSNLTMKIDGLFFRNFVSPIESVGLGEAILYIFLSVTFSVGINWILWAGILIIVSKLFGEELGQWNTFFVIIGHALIVTAVYTLVSALIFTSLPILNMPIESDLQIVAFSEIWLSTIVYQAGTLILWAGEVWIAALAAVVIRLMKNVTWGKAATIALVAFGLRFVLRFFFGA
;
A
#
# COMPACT_ATOMS: atom_id res chain seq x y z
N MET A 1 -31.03 30.33 -3.31
CA MET A 1 -29.95 31.32 -3.08
C MET A 1 -28.61 30.67 -2.73
N VAL A 2 -28.60 29.45 -2.17
CA VAL A 2 -27.40 28.83 -1.59
C VAL A 2 -26.31 28.42 -2.60
N GLY A 3 -26.67 27.89 -3.78
CA GLY A 3 -25.67 27.32 -4.70
C GLY A 3 -24.72 28.35 -5.35
N ARG A 4 -25.25 29.49 -5.84
CA ARG A 4 -24.44 30.49 -6.57
C ARG A 4 -23.39 31.15 -5.67
N GLU A 5 -23.74 31.42 -4.42
CA GLU A 5 -22.88 32.07 -3.43
C GLU A 5 -21.70 31.18 -3.02
N ILE A 6 -21.93 29.86 -2.93
CA ILE A 6 -20.88 28.87 -2.62
C ILE A 6 -19.79 28.86 -3.70
N PHE A 7 -20.17 28.81 -4.98
CA PHE A 7 -19.19 28.84 -6.07
C PHE A 7 -18.56 30.22 -6.26
N GLU A 8 -19.26 31.31 -5.89
CA GLU A 8 -18.72 32.67 -5.92
C GLU A 8 -17.49 32.82 -5.01
N VAL A 9 -17.36 32.02 -3.94
CA VAL A 9 -16.16 31.98 -3.09
C VAL A 9 -14.89 31.64 -3.89
N LEU A 10 -15.01 30.84 -4.95
CA LEU A 10 -13.85 30.39 -5.74
C LEU A 10 -13.29 31.49 -6.66
N TYR A 11 -14.15 32.32 -7.26
CA TYR A 11 -13.74 33.30 -8.28
C TYR A 11 -13.93 34.76 -7.86
N SER A 12 -14.76 35.05 -6.85
CA SER A 12 -15.02 36.40 -6.32
C SER A 12 -15.17 36.36 -4.78
N PRO A 13 -14.11 35.95 -4.05
CA PRO A 13 -14.19 35.66 -2.62
C PRO A 13 -14.62 36.85 -1.78
N VAL A 14 -14.18 38.07 -2.11
CA VAL A 14 -14.53 39.28 -1.34
C VAL A 14 -16.03 39.57 -1.41
N SER A 15 -16.64 39.44 -2.59
CA SER A 15 -18.08 39.64 -2.79
C SER A 15 -18.87 38.54 -2.08
N ALA A 16 -18.47 37.28 -2.28
CA ALA A 16 -19.13 36.12 -1.68
C ALA A 16 -19.10 36.20 -0.14
N PHE A 17 -17.94 36.41 0.46
CA PHE A 17 -17.82 36.47 1.92
C PHE A 17 -18.55 37.65 2.53
N ARG A 18 -18.67 38.79 1.83
CA ARG A 18 -19.50 39.90 2.31
C ARG A 18 -20.96 39.46 2.49
N LYS A 19 -21.54 38.80 1.48
CA LYS A 19 -22.91 38.27 1.54
C LYS A 19 -23.06 37.21 2.64
N ILE A 20 -22.09 36.31 2.77
CA ILE A 20 -22.08 35.25 3.79
C ILE A 20 -21.99 35.82 5.20
N ILE A 21 -21.18 36.87 5.42
CA ILE A 21 -21.04 37.54 6.71
C ILE A 21 -22.33 38.30 7.08
N GLU A 22 -22.98 38.93 6.10
CA GLU A 22 -24.26 39.63 6.32
C GLU A 22 -25.39 38.67 6.71
N LYS A 23 -25.41 37.47 6.13
CA LYS A 23 -26.42 36.44 6.43
C LYS A 23 -25.81 35.04 6.47
N PRO A 24 -25.18 34.64 7.58
CA PRO A 24 -24.59 33.32 7.74
C PRO A 24 -25.70 32.24 7.69
N ASP A 25 -25.58 31.29 6.76
CA ASP A 25 -26.50 30.17 6.63
C ASP A 25 -25.78 28.82 6.82
N PHE A 26 -26.17 28.07 7.84
CA PHE A 26 -25.61 26.75 8.12
C PHE A 26 -25.93 25.73 7.01
N LYS A 27 -27.03 25.91 6.27
CA LYS A 27 -27.39 25.01 5.16
C LYS A 27 -26.37 25.06 4.03
N GLY A 28 -25.75 26.23 3.79
CA GLY A 28 -24.68 26.38 2.80
C GLY A 28 -23.44 25.57 3.19
N VAL A 29 -23.07 25.60 4.46
CA VAL A 29 -21.95 24.83 4.98
C VAL A 29 -22.21 23.32 4.91
N LEU A 30 -23.42 22.87 5.26
CA LEU A 30 -23.77 21.45 5.15
C LEU A 30 -23.59 20.93 3.72
N LEU A 31 -23.99 21.71 2.72
CA LEU A 31 -23.78 21.35 1.31
C LEU A 31 -22.28 21.29 0.96
N ILE A 32 -21.48 22.25 1.44
CA ILE A 32 -20.03 22.26 1.23
C ILE A 32 -19.38 21.03 1.86
N LEU A 33 -19.73 20.69 3.11
CA LEU A 33 -19.20 19.51 3.78
C LEU A 33 -19.53 18.24 3.01
N LEU A 34 -20.76 18.11 2.50
CA LEU A 34 -21.14 16.96 1.67
C LEU A 34 -20.27 16.87 0.40
N LEU A 35 -20.00 17.99 -0.27
CA LEU A 35 -19.12 18.05 -1.44
C LEU A 35 -17.66 17.70 -1.09
N VAL A 36 -17.14 18.24 0.01
CA VAL A 36 -15.78 17.99 0.50
C VAL A 36 -15.60 16.53 0.89
N ILE A 37 -16.54 15.95 1.62
CA ILE A 37 -16.51 14.53 2.00
C ILE A 37 -16.56 13.67 0.74
N SER A 38 -17.53 13.89 -0.14
CA SER A 38 -17.69 13.09 -1.36
C SER A 38 -16.45 13.13 -2.26
N SER A 39 -15.90 14.32 -2.49
CA SER A 39 -14.69 14.49 -3.30
C SER A 39 -13.44 13.88 -2.67
N THR A 40 -13.31 13.97 -1.34
CA THR A 40 -12.18 13.36 -0.62
C THR A 40 -12.29 11.83 -0.60
N VAL A 41 -13.52 11.27 -0.48
CA VAL A 41 -13.76 9.83 -0.65
C VAL A 41 -13.35 9.38 -2.06
N VAL A 42 -13.72 10.13 -3.10
CA VAL A 42 -13.29 9.83 -4.48
C VAL A 42 -11.78 9.85 -4.62
N LEU A 43 -11.10 10.87 -4.08
CA LEU A 43 -9.64 10.95 -4.08
C LEU A 43 -9.01 9.73 -3.38
N GLN A 44 -9.52 9.37 -2.20
CA GLN A 44 -9.03 8.22 -1.44
C GLN A 44 -9.26 6.90 -2.18
N LEU A 45 -10.42 6.70 -2.81
CA LEU A 45 -10.68 5.53 -3.63
C LEU A 45 -9.69 5.43 -4.78
N VAL A 46 -9.54 6.50 -5.57
CA VAL A 46 -8.57 6.52 -6.68
C VAL A 46 -7.16 6.21 -6.17
N TYR A 47 -6.72 6.85 -5.10
CA TYR A 47 -5.39 6.63 -4.54
C TYR A 47 -5.19 5.18 -4.06
N ASN A 48 -6.15 4.64 -3.29
CA ASN A 48 -6.06 3.27 -2.76
C ASN A 48 -6.17 2.20 -3.85
N THR A 49 -6.88 2.43 -4.96
CA THR A 49 -6.88 1.49 -6.11
C THR A 49 -5.51 1.39 -6.80
N LYS A 50 -4.60 2.34 -6.55
CA LYS A 50 -3.26 2.33 -7.15
C LYS A 50 -2.20 1.77 -6.22
N GLN A 51 -2.50 1.55 -4.95
CA GLN A 51 -1.58 0.93 -3.99
C GLN A 51 -1.95 -0.53 -3.82
N HIS A 52 -1.01 -1.42 -4.10
CA HIS A 52 -1.18 -2.84 -3.87
C HIS A 52 -0.16 -3.27 -2.83
N TYR A 53 -0.62 -3.91 -1.78
CA TYR A 53 0.22 -4.36 -0.68
C TYR A 53 0.50 -5.83 -0.85
N GLU A 54 1.75 -6.20 -0.61
CA GLU A 54 2.16 -7.59 -0.64
C GLU A 54 1.48 -8.40 0.47
N THR A 55 0.88 -9.51 0.08
CA THR A 55 0.39 -10.56 0.98
C THR A 55 1.22 -11.80 0.76
N ARG A 56 1.53 -12.53 1.84
CA ARG A 56 2.34 -13.75 1.79
C ARG A 56 1.66 -14.93 2.48
N ALA A 57 1.89 -16.13 1.93
CA ALA A 57 1.65 -17.39 2.60
C ALA A 57 2.93 -18.23 2.60
N PRO A 58 3.50 -18.56 3.76
CA PRO A 58 3.08 -18.13 5.10
C PRO A 58 3.33 -16.63 5.30
N THR A 59 2.64 -16.00 6.26
CA THR A 59 2.77 -14.55 6.50
C THR A 59 4.19 -14.14 6.95
N ASN A 60 4.86 -15.04 7.66
CA ASN A 60 6.27 -14.95 8.04
C ASN A 60 7.00 -16.15 7.45
N ASP A 61 8.34 -16.18 7.52
CA ASP A 61 9.18 -17.25 6.97
C ASP A 61 9.13 -18.59 7.74
N ASN A 62 7.96 -18.95 8.28
CA ASN A 62 7.81 -20.08 9.17
C ASN A 62 8.06 -21.43 8.48
N TRP A 63 7.93 -21.51 7.16
CA TRP A 63 8.15 -22.78 6.45
C TRP A 63 9.62 -23.19 6.47
N THR A 64 10.58 -22.27 6.45
CA THR A 64 12.02 -22.61 6.45
C THR A 64 12.65 -22.58 7.84
N GLU A 65 11.91 -22.08 8.84
CA GLU A 65 12.39 -21.96 10.23
C GLU A 65 12.27 -23.25 11.07
N ALA A 66 11.57 -24.28 10.57
CA ALA A 66 11.41 -25.56 11.26
C ALA A 66 11.19 -26.73 10.30
N LEU A 67 11.73 -27.91 10.64
CA LEU A 67 11.53 -29.15 9.86
C LEU A 67 10.11 -29.70 9.99
N THR A 68 9.49 -29.52 11.16
CA THR A 68 8.12 -29.99 11.46
C THR A 68 7.40 -28.98 12.35
N ASN A 69 6.21 -28.54 11.95
CA ASN A 69 5.27 -27.77 12.77
C ASN A 69 3.83 -27.97 12.27
N ASN A 70 3.24 -26.96 11.64
CA ASN A 70 2.00 -27.06 10.86
C ASN A 70 2.26 -27.44 9.40
N HIS A 71 3.42 -28.03 9.14
CA HIS A 71 3.95 -28.49 7.85
C HIS A 71 5.05 -29.52 8.12
N VAL A 72 5.42 -30.31 7.11
CA VAL A 72 6.44 -31.36 7.23
C VAL A 72 7.42 -31.28 6.07
N TRP A 73 8.71 -31.17 6.38
CA TRP A 73 9.77 -31.35 5.41
C TRP A 73 10.22 -32.81 5.34
N THR A 74 10.38 -33.31 4.12
CA THR A 74 10.97 -34.61 3.81
C THR A 74 12.01 -34.46 2.71
N SER A 75 12.92 -35.42 2.59
CA SER A 75 13.97 -35.39 1.56
C SER A 75 14.43 -36.80 1.21
N SER A 76 15.07 -36.97 0.04
CA SER A 76 15.85 -38.17 -0.29
C SER A 76 17.11 -38.32 0.56
N GLY A 77 17.59 -37.24 1.19
CA GLY A 77 18.80 -37.19 2.00
C GLY A 77 18.55 -37.04 3.50
N SER A 78 19.61 -36.74 4.23
CA SER A 78 19.55 -36.36 5.65
C SER A 78 19.16 -34.90 5.78
N LEU A 79 17.99 -34.64 6.37
CA LEU A 79 17.43 -33.30 6.57
C LEU A 79 17.95 -32.67 7.88
N SER A 80 18.27 -31.37 7.87
CA SER A 80 18.72 -30.61 9.03
C SER A 80 18.40 -29.12 8.90
N LEU A 81 18.43 -28.37 10.01
CA LEU A 81 18.42 -26.90 10.00
C LEU A 81 19.86 -26.36 9.99
N ASP A 82 20.13 -25.37 9.15
CA ASP A 82 21.41 -24.67 9.11
C ASP A 82 21.26 -23.25 9.70
N THR A 83 21.99 -22.97 10.78
CA THR A 83 21.98 -21.69 11.51
C THR A 83 23.12 -20.76 11.09
N THR A 84 23.94 -21.19 10.13
CA THR A 84 25.16 -20.49 9.70
C THR A 84 25.11 -20.02 8.26
N ASP A 85 24.28 -20.66 7.44
CA ASP A 85 24.15 -20.38 6.02
C ASP A 85 22.67 -20.27 5.62
N TYR A 86 22.17 -19.04 5.63
CA TYR A 86 20.77 -18.67 5.40
C TYR A 86 20.69 -17.26 4.79
N GLN A 87 19.54 -16.90 4.21
CA GLN A 87 19.27 -15.62 3.54
C GLN A 87 18.18 -14.81 4.22
N MET A 88 17.20 -15.46 4.83
CA MET A 88 16.04 -14.84 5.47
C MET A 88 15.93 -15.33 6.92
N ALA A 89 15.45 -14.44 7.80
CA ALA A 89 15.29 -14.73 9.23
C ALA A 89 16.55 -15.29 9.92
N ASN A 90 16.57 -16.56 10.37
CA ASN A 90 17.67 -17.09 11.21
C ASN A 90 18.21 -18.46 10.78
N VAL A 91 17.47 -19.26 10.02
CA VAL A 91 17.88 -20.61 9.62
C VAL A 91 17.42 -20.97 8.22
N SER A 92 18.09 -21.93 7.58
CA SER A 92 17.63 -22.53 6.33
C SER A 92 17.38 -24.04 6.47
N ILE A 93 16.56 -24.59 5.57
CA ILE A 93 16.35 -26.05 5.46
C ILE A 93 17.48 -26.61 4.62
N SER A 94 18.19 -27.62 5.12
CA SER A 94 19.29 -28.29 4.42
C SER A 94 19.02 -29.78 4.28
N SER A 95 19.35 -30.34 3.12
CA SER A 95 19.43 -31.79 2.92
C SER A 95 20.77 -32.17 2.29
N SER A 96 21.30 -33.31 2.70
CA SER A 96 22.52 -33.88 2.10
C SER A 96 22.38 -35.37 1.83
N VAL A 97 22.85 -35.79 0.65
CA VAL A 97 22.89 -37.19 0.21
C VAL A 97 24.28 -37.51 -0.34
N LEU A 98 24.78 -38.72 -0.06
CA LEU A 98 26.08 -39.18 -0.51
C LEU A 98 25.93 -40.02 -1.78
N ASP A 99 26.87 -39.85 -2.71
CA ASP A 99 26.99 -40.65 -3.94
C ASP A 99 25.65 -40.86 -4.68
N ALA A 100 24.95 -39.76 -4.96
CA ALA A 100 23.66 -39.79 -5.63
C ALA A 100 23.65 -38.92 -6.88
N THR A 101 22.84 -39.31 -7.87
CA THR A 101 22.58 -38.49 -9.06
C THR A 101 21.41 -37.54 -8.86
N THR A 102 20.60 -37.72 -7.81
CA THR A 102 19.42 -36.91 -7.56
C THR A 102 19.29 -36.54 -6.08
N ILE A 103 18.81 -35.34 -5.82
CA ILE A 103 18.41 -34.89 -4.49
C ILE A 103 17.08 -34.15 -4.60
N TRP A 104 16.16 -34.39 -3.68
CA TRP A 104 14.93 -33.61 -3.57
C TRP A 104 14.65 -33.22 -2.14
N ILE A 105 14.01 -32.07 -1.97
CA ILE A 105 13.45 -31.61 -0.70
C ILE A 105 11.98 -31.27 -0.95
N LYS A 106 11.11 -31.78 -0.09
CA LYS A 106 9.66 -31.67 -0.22
C LYS A 106 9.03 -31.12 1.06
N LEU A 107 8.26 -30.05 0.89
CA LEU A 107 7.35 -29.50 1.86
C LEU A 107 5.96 -30.07 1.65
N ALA A 108 5.40 -30.70 2.67
CA ALA A 108 4.06 -31.27 2.66
C ALA A 108 3.24 -30.75 3.86
N ASP A 109 1.96 -31.13 3.87
CA ASP A 109 1.00 -30.81 4.93
C ASP A 109 0.86 -29.30 5.20
N ILE A 110 1.04 -28.46 4.17
CA ILE A 110 0.74 -27.03 4.27
C ILE A 110 -0.76 -26.78 4.14
N GLU A 111 -1.23 -25.68 4.74
CA GLU A 111 -2.60 -25.21 4.52
C GLU A 111 -2.84 -24.98 3.02
N PRO A 112 -4.01 -25.39 2.47
CA PRO A 112 -4.32 -25.19 1.06
C PRO A 112 -4.10 -23.76 0.58
N ILE A 113 -3.23 -23.61 -0.42
CA ILE A 113 -2.95 -22.32 -1.06
C ILE A 113 -3.74 -22.24 -2.37
N ASN A 114 -4.48 -21.13 -2.53
CA ASN A 114 -5.20 -20.83 -3.75
C ASN A 114 -4.35 -19.93 -4.67
N CYS A 115 -4.04 -20.44 -5.86
CA CYS A 115 -3.31 -19.80 -6.94
C CYS A 115 -4.12 -19.67 -8.25
N SER A 116 -5.45 -19.83 -8.21
CA SER A 116 -6.26 -19.87 -9.42
C SER A 116 -6.50 -18.51 -10.06
N ASP A 117 -6.76 -17.47 -9.26
CA ASP A 117 -7.05 -16.08 -9.68
C ASP A 117 -6.97 -15.13 -8.47
N ALA A 118 -6.96 -13.81 -8.69
CA ALA A 118 -7.05 -12.81 -7.62
C ALA A 118 -8.34 -12.99 -6.78
N PRO A 119 -8.28 -12.95 -5.44
CA PRO A 119 -7.16 -12.50 -4.59
C PRO A 119 -6.14 -13.60 -4.20
N GLY A 120 -6.14 -14.76 -4.85
CA GLY A 120 -5.16 -15.84 -4.65
C GLY A 120 -3.74 -15.43 -5.01
N TYR A 121 -2.78 -16.32 -4.72
CA TYR A 121 -1.37 -16.07 -4.93
C TYR A 121 -0.97 -16.26 -6.39
N ASN A 122 -0.17 -15.36 -6.94
CA ASN A 122 0.25 -15.39 -8.34
C ASN A 122 1.77 -15.54 -8.50
N GLU A 123 2.53 -15.48 -7.41
CA GLU A 123 3.97 -15.70 -7.40
C GLU A 123 4.37 -16.69 -6.29
N LEU A 124 5.38 -17.50 -6.57
CA LEU A 124 6.12 -18.31 -5.60
C LEU A 124 7.57 -17.80 -5.56
N PHE A 125 8.03 -17.40 -4.38
CA PHE A 125 9.38 -16.93 -4.14
C PHE A 125 10.13 -17.89 -3.22
N PHE A 126 11.42 -18.11 -3.50
CA PHE A 126 12.35 -18.79 -2.60
C PHE A 126 13.80 -18.47 -2.93
N TRP A 127 14.66 -18.68 -1.94
CA TRP A 127 16.10 -18.80 -2.09
C TRP A 127 16.51 -20.26 -2.13
N ILE A 128 17.50 -20.59 -2.95
CA ILE A 128 18.09 -21.92 -3.03
C ILE A 128 19.61 -21.81 -3.15
N ASN A 129 20.32 -22.74 -2.50
CA ASN A 129 21.73 -22.98 -2.70
C ASN A 129 21.93 -24.49 -2.81
N TRP A 130 22.65 -24.95 -3.81
CA TRP A 130 22.98 -26.36 -3.93
C TRP A 130 24.45 -26.52 -4.28
N THR A 131 25.07 -27.60 -3.83
CA THR A 131 26.48 -27.90 -4.10
C THR A 131 26.64 -29.35 -4.51
N ASN A 132 27.63 -29.59 -5.35
CA ASN A 132 28.17 -30.92 -5.57
C ASN A 132 29.70 -30.89 -5.43
N GLN A 133 30.29 -32.06 -5.15
CA GLN A 133 31.73 -32.16 -4.87
C GLN A 133 32.59 -31.93 -6.12
N ASP A 134 32.04 -32.25 -7.29
CA ASP A 134 32.79 -32.22 -8.56
C ASP A 134 32.69 -30.88 -9.32
N GLY A 135 31.90 -29.92 -8.80
CA GLY A 135 31.65 -28.62 -9.42
C GLY A 135 30.91 -28.69 -10.76
N LEU A 136 30.18 -29.78 -11.02
CA LEU A 136 29.48 -30.02 -12.29
C LEU A 136 28.12 -29.29 -12.31
N PRO A 137 27.64 -28.80 -13.46
CA PRO A 137 26.31 -28.23 -13.55
C PRO A 137 25.22 -29.30 -13.37
N ALA A 138 24.05 -28.88 -12.90
CA ALA A 138 22.90 -29.76 -12.85
C ALA A 138 22.39 -30.07 -14.25
N ARG A 139 21.86 -31.28 -14.43
CA ARG A 139 21.19 -31.70 -15.67
C ARG A 139 19.78 -31.10 -15.76
N SER A 140 19.08 -31.08 -14.63
CA SER A 140 17.76 -30.47 -14.52
C SER A 140 17.50 -30.06 -13.07
N VAL A 141 16.81 -28.94 -12.93
CA VAL A 141 16.20 -28.51 -11.67
C VAL A 141 14.71 -28.36 -11.94
N THR A 142 13.89 -29.06 -11.18
CA THR A 142 12.45 -29.15 -11.39
C THR A 142 11.74 -28.82 -10.09
N ILE A 143 10.64 -28.08 -10.20
CA ILE A 143 9.75 -27.81 -9.08
C ILE A 143 8.37 -28.38 -9.34
N ARG A 144 7.78 -28.99 -8.32
CA ARG A 144 6.42 -29.51 -8.32
C ARG A 144 5.57 -28.84 -7.26
N LEU A 145 4.32 -28.53 -7.62
CA LEU A 145 3.29 -28.03 -6.73
C LEU A 145 2.19 -29.07 -6.63
N PHE A 146 2.09 -29.75 -5.49
CA PHE A 146 1.10 -30.80 -5.27
C PHE A 146 -0.26 -30.21 -4.94
N SER A 147 -1.31 -30.86 -5.43
CA SER A 147 -2.70 -30.44 -5.23
C SER A 147 -3.52 -31.56 -4.58
N GLY A 148 -3.66 -31.52 -3.26
CA GLY A 148 -4.49 -32.42 -2.46
C GLY A 148 -3.92 -33.83 -2.26
N ASN A 149 -3.33 -34.43 -3.29
CA ASN A 149 -2.60 -35.70 -3.19
C ASN A 149 -1.24 -35.64 -3.89
N GLU A 150 -0.36 -36.59 -3.60
CA GLU A 150 1.00 -36.61 -4.14
C GLU A 150 1.07 -36.97 -5.63
N ASP A 151 0.05 -37.64 -6.16
CA ASP A 151 0.01 -38.06 -7.56
C ASP A 151 -0.45 -36.92 -8.49
N SER A 152 -1.06 -35.85 -7.96
CA SER A 152 -1.65 -34.76 -8.74
C SER A 152 -0.88 -33.47 -8.49
N TYR A 153 -0.14 -33.01 -9.49
CA TYR A 153 0.74 -31.85 -9.34
C TYR A 153 0.93 -31.05 -10.63
N PHE A 154 1.31 -29.79 -10.45
CA PHE A 154 1.87 -28.94 -11.50
C PHE A 154 3.40 -29.03 -11.45
N GLU A 155 4.06 -29.01 -12.61
CA GLU A 155 5.52 -29.11 -12.72
C GLU A 155 6.09 -28.06 -13.69
N THR A 156 7.29 -27.56 -13.39
CA THR A 156 8.07 -26.74 -14.32
C THR A 156 9.58 -26.90 -14.07
N ASN A 157 10.38 -26.59 -15.08
CA ASN A 157 11.84 -26.62 -15.01
C ASN A 157 12.42 -25.23 -14.71
N LEU A 158 13.54 -25.21 -13.99
CA LEU A 158 14.22 -24.01 -13.52
C LEU A 158 15.62 -23.91 -14.14
N ASP A 159 15.66 -23.64 -15.43
CA ASP A 159 16.91 -23.61 -16.21
C ASP A 159 17.92 -22.56 -15.68
N SER A 160 17.44 -21.51 -15.00
CA SER A 160 18.28 -20.47 -14.38
C SER A 160 19.13 -20.98 -13.23
N LEU A 161 18.82 -22.14 -12.65
CA LEU A 161 19.50 -22.72 -11.50
C LEU A 161 20.52 -23.80 -11.86
N LEU A 162 20.67 -24.15 -13.14
CA LEU A 162 21.54 -25.25 -13.57
C LEU A 162 23.03 -25.01 -13.29
N ASP A 163 23.46 -23.75 -13.32
CA ASP A 163 24.86 -23.33 -13.15
C ASP A 163 25.12 -22.65 -11.79
N SER A 164 24.16 -22.62 -10.87
CA SER A 164 24.23 -21.84 -9.62
C SER A 164 24.88 -22.58 -8.44
N SER A 165 25.77 -23.53 -8.71
CA SER A 165 26.36 -24.37 -7.66
C SER A 165 27.19 -23.55 -6.67
N GLY A 166 26.90 -23.67 -5.37
CA GLY A 166 27.66 -23.04 -4.29
C GLY A 166 27.30 -21.59 -3.96
N GLU A 167 26.34 -20.99 -4.66
CA GLU A 167 25.86 -19.64 -4.38
C GLU A 167 24.36 -19.65 -4.06
N TRP A 168 23.94 -18.75 -3.18
CA TRP A 168 22.52 -18.50 -2.96
C TRP A 168 21.94 -17.72 -4.13
N VAL A 169 20.90 -18.29 -4.75
CA VAL A 169 20.15 -17.65 -5.83
C VAL A 169 18.69 -17.59 -5.44
N ASN A 170 18.06 -16.44 -5.67
CA ASN A 170 16.61 -16.32 -5.52
C ASN A 170 15.89 -16.64 -6.82
N THR A 171 14.64 -17.07 -6.70
CA THR A 171 13.78 -17.33 -7.85
C THR A 171 12.37 -16.87 -7.51
N THR A 172 11.75 -16.16 -8.46
CA THR A 172 10.33 -15.82 -8.43
C THR A 172 9.65 -16.51 -9.62
N LEU A 173 8.66 -17.35 -9.35
CA LEU A 173 7.89 -18.07 -10.35
C LEU A 173 6.47 -17.55 -10.39
N SER A 174 5.98 -17.23 -11.59
CA SER A 174 4.55 -16.98 -11.76
C SER A 174 3.78 -18.30 -11.67
N VAL A 175 2.74 -18.33 -10.84
CA VAL A 175 1.88 -19.50 -10.62
C VAL A 175 0.47 -19.26 -11.13
N GLY A 176 -0.24 -20.34 -11.49
CA GLY A 176 -1.60 -20.28 -12.03
C GLY A 176 -1.74 -20.85 -13.44
N SER A 177 -2.99 -20.98 -13.88
CA SER A 177 -3.38 -21.75 -15.08
C SER A 177 -2.77 -21.26 -16.41
N THR A 178 -2.31 -20.01 -16.46
CA THR A 178 -1.78 -19.37 -17.68
C THR A 178 -0.25 -19.30 -17.72
N GLN A 179 0.44 -19.83 -16.71
CA GLN A 179 1.89 -19.62 -16.51
C GLN A 179 2.78 -20.75 -17.06
N GLY A 180 2.26 -21.61 -17.93
CA GLY A 180 3.06 -22.59 -18.67
C GLY A 180 3.49 -23.84 -17.91
N TRP A 181 2.90 -24.10 -16.73
CA TRP A 181 3.15 -25.32 -15.96
C TRP A 181 2.58 -26.56 -16.66
N SER A 182 3.31 -27.67 -16.64
CA SER A 182 2.77 -28.97 -17.03
C SER A 182 1.92 -29.53 -15.89
N SER A 183 0.81 -30.19 -16.23
CA SER A 183 -0.08 -30.81 -15.24
C SER A 183 0.00 -32.33 -15.33
N THR A 184 0.20 -32.99 -14.18
CA THR A 184 0.11 -34.45 -14.06
C THR A 184 -1.19 -34.82 -13.35
N ASN A 185 -1.97 -35.71 -13.94
CA ASN A 185 -3.34 -36.05 -13.53
C ASN A 185 -4.31 -34.86 -13.59
N SER A 186 -5.00 -34.53 -12.49
CA SER A 186 -6.02 -33.49 -12.43
C SER A 186 -5.78 -32.53 -11.25
N PRO A 187 -4.67 -31.77 -11.25
CA PRO A 187 -4.33 -30.85 -10.16
C PRO A 187 -5.21 -29.60 -10.21
N ASP A 188 -5.45 -29.01 -9.05
CA ASP A 188 -6.29 -27.83 -8.85
C ASP A 188 -5.45 -26.69 -8.25
N TRP A 189 -5.40 -25.57 -8.96
CA TRP A 189 -4.71 -24.37 -8.48
C TRP A 189 -5.34 -23.79 -7.22
N GLN A 190 -6.57 -24.14 -6.86
CA GLN A 190 -7.23 -23.68 -5.63
C GLN A 190 -6.78 -24.41 -4.37
N ASN A 191 -6.02 -25.51 -4.52
CA ASN A 191 -5.74 -26.43 -3.43
C ASN A 191 -4.30 -26.93 -3.47
N ILE A 192 -3.32 -26.02 -3.55
CA ILE A 192 -1.91 -26.38 -3.47
C ILE A 192 -1.56 -26.74 -2.02
N THR A 193 -1.12 -27.96 -1.79
CA THR A 193 -0.89 -28.55 -0.46
C THR A 193 0.55 -29.02 -0.23
N GLY A 194 1.45 -28.79 -1.19
CA GLY A 194 2.85 -29.13 -1.04
C GLY A 194 3.72 -28.63 -2.18
N ILE A 195 5.02 -28.60 -1.94
CA ILE A 195 6.06 -28.14 -2.86
C ILE A 195 7.20 -29.14 -2.82
N GLU A 196 7.72 -29.55 -3.96
CA GLU A 196 8.96 -30.33 -4.06
C GLU A 196 9.92 -29.66 -5.02
N LEU A 197 11.17 -29.50 -4.59
CA LEU A 197 12.28 -29.12 -5.45
C LEU A 197 13.17 -30.34 -5.65
N MET A 198 13.48 -30.64 -6.90
CA MET A 198 14.28 -31.78 -7.31
C MET A 198 15.42 -31.30 -8.21
N LEU A 199 16.62 -31.80 -7.92
CA LEU A 199 17.81 -31.57 -8.71
C LEU A 199 18.37 -32.91 -9.17
N GLU A 200 18.72 -32.98 -10.45
CA GLU A 200 19.35 -34.14 -11.08
C GLU A 200 20.71 -33.77 -11.67
N LEU A 201 21.71 -34.60 -11.44
CA LEU A 201 23.04 -34.55 -12.02
C LEU A 201 23.21 -35.59 -13.13
N SER A 202 24.24 -35.42 -13.94
CA SER A 202 24.63 -36.43 -14.94
C SER A 202 25.38 -37.61 -14.33
N ASP A 203 26.19 -37.36 -13.30
CA ASP A 203 27.02 -38.34 -12.60
C ASP A 203 26.73 -38.28 -11.08
N SER A 204 27.04 -39.37 -10.36
CA SER A 204 26.83 -39.42 -8.91
C SER A 204 27.86 -38.57 -8.19
N SER A 205 27.39 -37.78 -7.21
CA SER A 205 28.24 -36.95 -6.36
C SER A 205 27.61 -36.84 -4.97
N ASN A 206 28.40 -36.37 -4.00
CA ASN A 206 27.84 -35.83 -2.77
C ASN A 206 27.08 -34.55 -3.11
N LEU A 207 25.82 -34.49 -2.68
CA LEU A 207 24.88 -33.42 -3.00
C LEU A 207 24.39 -32.81 -1.70
N THR A 208 24.40 -31.48 -1.64
CA THR A 208 23.73 -30.71 -0.60
C THR A 208 22.81 -29.70 -1.25
N MET A 209 21.57 -29.60 -0.78
CA MET A 209 20.60 -28.60 -1.21
C MET A 209 20.08 -27.87 0.02
N LYS A 210 19.99 -26.55 -0.06
CA LYS A 210 19.46 -25.67 0.97
C LYS A 210 18.37 -24.78 0.39
N ILE A 211 17.29 -24.57 1.14
CA ILE A 211 16.16 -23.71 0.77
C ILE A 211 15.89 -22.75 1.91
N ASP A 212 15.60 -21.50 1.56
CA ASP A 212 15.24 -20.46 2.52
C ASP A 212 14.24 -19.46 1.92
N GLY A 213 13.55 -18.66 2.75
CA GLY A 213 12.64 -17.61 2.31
C GLY A 213 11.52 -18.11 1.38
N LEU A 214 10.90 -19.25 1.68
CA LEU A 214 9.91 -19.89 0.81
C LEU A 214 8.49 -19.40 1.11
N PHE A 215 7.88 -18.67 0.19
CA PHE A 215 6.51 -18.20 0.33
C PHE A 215 5.83 -17.93 -1.01
N PHE A 216 4.51 -18.10 -1.02
CA PHE A 216 3.66 -17.54 -2.06
C PHE A 216 3.38 -16.07 -1.77
N ARG A 217 3.29 -15.24 -2.81
CA ARG A 217 2.89 -13.83 -2.67
C ARG A 217 1.93 -13.36 -3.76
N ASN A 218 1.23 -12.28 -3.45
CA ASN A 218 0.46 -11.46 -4.38
C ASN A 218 0.48 -10.01 -3.91
N PHE A 219 0.17 -9.08 -4.80
CA PHE A 219 -0.03 -7.68 -4.48
C PHE A 219 -1.51 -7.36 -4.66
N VAL A 220 -2.20 -7.05 -3.57
CA VAL A 220 -3.64 -6.75 -3.57
C VAL A 220 -3.90 -5.34 -3.07
N SER A 221 -4.85 -4.64 -3.69
CA SER A 221 -5.25 -3.33 -3.18
C SER A 221 -6.04 -3.46 -1.87
N PRO A 222 -6.02 -2.45 -0.98
CA PRO A 222 -6.84 -2.46 0.23
C PRO A 222 -8.33 -2.62 -0.07
N ILE A 223 -8.77 -2.17 -1.25
CA ILE A 223 -10.17 -2.25 -1.68
C ILE A 223 -10.54 -3.69 -2.07
N GLU A 224 -9.62 -4.42 -2.71
CA GLU A 224 -9.83 -5.84 -3.05
C GLU A 224 -9.79 -6.72 -1.80
N SER A 225 -8.92 -6.42 -0.83
CA SER A 225 -8.74 -7.24 0.36
C SER A 225 -9.96 -7.26 1.28
N VAL A 226 -10.66 -6.13 1.44
CA VAL A 226 -11.89 -6.05 2.27
C VAL A 226 -13.18 -6.01 1.43
N GLY A 227 -13.07 -5.87 0.11
CA GLY A 227 -14.19 -5.68 -0.79
C GLY A 227 -14.68 -4.22 -0.87
N LEU A 228 -15.22 -3.86 -2.04
CA LEU A 228 -15.60 -2.48 -2.37
C LEU A 228 -16.59 -1.85 -1.38
N GLY A 229 -17.60 -2.60 -0.93
CA GLY A 229 -18.63 -2.09 -0.03
C GLY A 229 -18.08 -1.68 1.34
N GLU A 230 -17.26 -2.55 1.95
CA GLU A 230 -16.62 -2.29 3.24
C GLU A 230 -15.56 -1.19 3.13
N ALA A 231 -14.77 -1.21 2.06
CA ALA A 231 -13.78 -0.18 1.78
C ALA A 231 -14.42 1.21 1.66
N ILE A 232 -15.51 1.36 0.90
CA ILE A 232 -16.23 2.63 0.77
C ILE A 232 -16.76 3.11 2.12
N LEU A 233 -17.35 2.22 2.92
CA LEU A 233 -17.88 2.58 4.24
C LEU A 233 -16.76 3.05 5.18
N TYR A 234 -15.65 2.30 5.23
CA TYR A 234 -14.48 2.65 6.04
C TYR A 234 -13.89 4.01 5.62
N ILE A 235 -13.66 4.20 4.32
CA ILE A 235 -13.14 5.46 3.76
C ILE A 235 -14.10 6.61 4.07
N PHE A 236 -15.41 6.42 3.88
CA PHE A 236 -16.42 7.46 4.16
C PHE A 236 -16.42 7.88 5.63
N LEU A 237 -16.38 6.93 6.57
CA LEU A 237 -16.35 7.23 8.00
C LEU A 237 -15.06 7.96 8.39
N SER A 238 -13.91 7.45 7.93
CA SER A 238 -12.60 8.05 8.18
C SER A 238 -12.51 9.48 7.64
N VAL A 239 -12.92 9.69 6.38
CA VAL A 239 -12.95 11.01 5.73
C VAL A 239 -13.92 11.96 6.44
N THR A 240 -15.11 11.50 6.80
CA THR A 240 -16.10 12.34 7.50
C THR A 240 -15.54 12.84 8.83
N PHE A 241 -14.91 11.96 9.60
CA PHE A 241 -14.27 12.34 10.86
C PHE A 241 -13.10 13.31 10.63
N SER A 242 -12.21 13.01 9.69
CA SER A 242 -11.06 13.85 9.37
C SER A 242 -11.47 15.25 8.89
N VAL A 243 -12.46 15.36 8.00
CA VAL A 243 -12.99 16.65 7.53
C VAL A 243 -13.62 17.43 8.67
N GLY A 244 -14.42 16.78 9.53
CA GLY A 244 -15.05 17.40 10.69
C GLY A 244 -14.03 17.97 11.68
N ILE A 245 -13.03 17.17 12.07
CA ILE A 245 -11.96 17.59 12.99
C ILE A 245 -11.12 18.71 12.38
N ASN A 246 -10.74 18.59 11.11
CA ASN A 246 -9.96 19.63 10.42
C ASN A 246 -10.70 20.96 10.37
N TRP A 247 -12.01 20.95 10.12
CA TRP A 247 -12.82 22.15 10.12
C TRP A 247 -12.90 22.81 11.51
N ILE A 248 -13.14 22.03 12.56
CA ILE A 248 -13.17 22.49 13.96
C ILE A 248 -11.82 23.07 14.37
N LEU A 249 -10.73 22.34 14.13
CA LEU A 249 -9.38 22.80 14.44
C LEU A 249 -9.04 24.09 13.69
N TRP A 250 -9.35 24.17 12.40
CA TRP A 250 -9.04 25.36 11.62
C TRP A 250 -9.77 26.60 12.11
N ALA A 251 -11.07 26.48 12.40
CA ALA A 251 -11.84 27.57 12.97
C ALA A 251 -11.31 27.99 14.36
N GLY A 252 -10.96 27.02 15.19
CA GLY A 252 -10.42 27.25 16.54
C GLY A 252 -9.10 27.98 16.55
N ILE A 253 -8.16 27.52 15.73
CA ILE A 253 -6.84 28.15 15.60
C ILE A 253 -7.01 29.59 15.10
N LEU A 254 -7.83 29.83 14.09
CA LEU A 254 -8.06 31.19 13.58
C LEU A 254 -8.64 32.12 14.65
N ILE A 255 -9.57 31.64 15.48
CA ILE A 255 -10.12 32.44 16.60
C ILE A 255 -9.07 32.73 17.67
N ILE A 256 -8.28 31.72 18.07
CA ILE A 256 -7.23 31.89 19.07
C ILE A 256 -6.18 32.88 18.57
N VAL A 257 -5.68 32.68 17.35
CA VAL A 257 -4.66 33.58 16.76
C VAL A 257 -5.23 34.98 16.58
N SER A 258 -6.45 35.15 16.09
CA SER A 258 -7.04 36.49 15.97
C SER A 258 -7.12 37.20 17.32
N LYS A 259 -7.53 36.50 18.38
CA LYS A 259 -7.55 37.05 19.75
C LYS A 259 -6.15 37.46 20.23
N LEU A 260 -5.11 36.67 19.93
CA LEU A 260 -3.72 37.02 20.27
C LEU A 260 -3.26 38.30 19.57
N PHE A 261 -3.80 38.61 18.40
CA PHE A 261 -3.55 39.86 17.66
C PHE A 261 -4.53 41.00 18.03
N GLY A 262 -5.31 40.83 19.11
CA GLY A 262 -6.28 41.81 19.61
C GLY A 262 -7.58 41.90 18.79
N GLU A 263 -7.88 40.90 17.98
CA GLU A 263 -9.06 40.87 17.10
C GLU A 263 -10.09 39.84 17.58
N GLU A 264 -11.27 40.29 18.00
CA GLU A 264 -12.35 39.40 18.43
C GLU A 264 -13.29 39.07 17.27
N LEU A 265 -13.15 37.90 16.64
CA LEU A 265 -13.93 37.48 15.45
C LEU A 265 -15.44 37.24 15.67
N GLY A 266 -16.02 37.74 16.76
CA GLY A 266 -17.44 37.64 17.07
C GLY A 266 -17.83 36.31 17.69
N GLN A 267 -19.12 35.93 17.55
CA GLN A 267 -19.63 34.68 18.10
C GLN A 267 -19.05 33.48 17.36
N TRP A 268 -18.64 32.46 18.13
CA TRP A 268 -18.04 31.22 17.62
C TRP A 268 -18.88 30.58 16.51
N ASN A 269 -20.19 30.42 16.74
CA ASN A 269 -21.09 29.75 15.80
C ASN A 269 -21.16 30.47 14.44
N THR A 270 -21.17 31.81 14.45
CA THR A 270 -21.19 32.61 13.22
C THR A 270 -19.88 32.49 12.46
N PHE A 271 -18.74 32.61 13.15
CA PHE A 271 -17.43 32.46 12.52
C PHE A 271 -17.24 31.06 11.92
N PHE A 272 -17.69 30.02 12.63
CA PHE A 272 -17.64 28.64 12.20
C PHE A 272 -18.39 28.42 10.88
N VAL A 273 -19.56 29.03 10.74
CA VAL A 273 -20.33 29.01 9.49
C VAL A 273 -19.60 29.73 8.36
N ILE A 274 -19.03 30.91 8.64
CA ILE A 274 -18.33 31.71 7.62
C ILE A 274 -17.10 30.96 7.11
N ILE A 275 -16.25 30.44 8.00
CA ILE A 275 -15.04 29.72 7.59
C ILE A 275 -15.34 28.38 6.92
N GLY A 276 -16.46 27.74 7.27
CA GLY A 276 -16.95 26.54 6.57
C GLY A 276 -17.17 26.78 5.07
N HIS A 277 -17.49 28.02 4.67
CA HIS A 277 -17.62 28.35 3.25
C HIS A 277 -16.30 28.37 2.49
N ALA A 278 -15.16 28.62 3.16
CA ALA A 278 -13.85 28.55 2.53
C ALA A 278 -13.45 27.12 2.13
N LEU A 279 -14.04 26.09 2.78
CA LEU A 279 -13.73 24.69 2.53
C LEU A 279 -14.22 24.17 1.17
N ILE A 280 -15.05 24.92 0.43
CA ILE A 280 -15.43 24.54 -0.94
C ILE A 280 -14.21 24.35 -1.85
N VAL A 281 -13.13 25.07 -1.57
CA VAL A 281 -11.83 24.94 -2.23
C VAL A 281 -11.29 23.52 -2.10
N THR A 282 -11.46 22.88 -0.94
CA THR A 282 -11.08 21.48 -0.72
C THR A 282 -11.75 20.57 -1.72
N ALA A 283 -13.06 20.71 -1.93
CA ALA A 283 -13.76 19.87 -2.89
C ALA A 283 -13.23 20.02 -4.32
N VAL A 284 -12.81 21.23 -4.69
CA VAL A 284 -12.26 21.49 -6.04
C VAL A 284 -10.89 20.86 -6.19
N TYR A 285 -9.94 21.15 -5.30
CA TYR A 285 -8.58 20.64 -5.47
C TYR A 285 -8.49 19.12 -5.28
N THR A 286 -9.34 18.51 -4.44
CA THR A 286 -9.36 17.05 -4.26
C THR A 286 -9.91 16.36 -5.50
N LEU A 287 -10.95 16.89 -6.15
CA LEU A 287 -11.44 16.35 -7.42
C LEU A 287 -10.42 16.47 -8.55
N VAL A 288 -9.75 17.63 -8.66
CA VAL A 288 -8.70 17.82 -9.66
C VAL A 288 -7.52 16.86 -9.41
N SER A 289 -7.11 16.71 -8.15
CA SER A 289 -6.04 15.78 -7.78
C SER A 289 -6.44 14.33 -8.00
N ALA A 290 -7.69 13.96 -7.71
CA ALA A 290 -8.22 12.63 -7.97
C ALA A 290 -8.16 12.31 -9.46
N LEU A 291 -8.59 13.26 -10.31
CA LEU A 291 -8.51 13.11 -11.76
C LEU A 291 -7.07 12.89 -12.22
N ILE A 292 -6.10 13.65 -11.71
CA ILE A 292 -4.68 13.48 -12.03
C ILE A 292 -4.20 12.10 -11.57
N PHE A 293 -4.51 11.71 -10.34
CA PHE A 293 -4.08 10.43 -9.75
C PHE A 293 -4.70 9.19 -10.40
N THR A 294 -5.77 9.31 -11.20
CA THR A 294 -6.24 8.18 -12.01
C THR A 294 -5.17 7.65 -12.97
N SER A 295 -4.25 8.52 -13.40
CA SER A 295 -3.13 8.20 -14.29
C SER A 295 -1.87 7.70 -13.58
N LEU A 296 -1.88 7.58 -12.24
CA LEU A 296 -0.76 6.98 -11.53
C LEU A 296 -0.59 5.50 -11.93
N PRO A 297 0.67 5.05 -12.09
CA PRO A 297 0.96 3.63 -12.22
C PRO A 297 0.59 2.89 -10.93
N ILE A 298 0.35 1.58 -11.04
CA ILE A 298 0.19 0.72 -9.87
C ILE A 298 1.50 0.70 -9.09
N LEU A 299 1.40 0.89 -7.78
CA LEU A 299 2.50 0.79 -6.83
C LEU A 299 2.34 -0.49 -6.03
N ASN A 300 3.23 -1.44 -6.30
CA ASN A 300 3.37 -2.67 -5.54
C ASN A 300 4.28 -2.38 -4.34
N MET A 301 3.73 -2.47 -3.13
CA MET A 301 4.39 -2.20 -1.86
C MET A 301 4.81 -3.53 -1.21
N PRO A 302 6.11 -3.85 -1.17
CA PRO A 302 6.62 -5.03 -0.48
C PRO A 302 6.35 -4.94 1.03
N ILE A 303 6.40 -6.06 1.75
CA ILE A 303 6.28 -6.04 3.22
C ILE A 303 7.47 -5.31 3.86
N GLU A 304 8.67 -5.43 3.29
CA GLU A 304 9.88 -4.78 3.82
C GLU A 304 9.84 -3.26 3.64
N SER A 305 9.94 -2.52 4.75
CA SER A 305 9.83 -1.06 4.76
C SER A 305 10.85 -0.35 3.87
N ASP A 306 12.08 -0.87 3.81
CA ASP A 306 13.15 -0.27 3.00
C ASP A 306 12.82 -0.39 1.51
N LEU A 307 12.26 -1.54 1.10
CA LEU A 307 11.81 -1.75 -0.27
C LEU A 307 10.57 -0.92 -0.61
N GLN A 308 9.67 -0.68 0.34
CA GLN A 308 8.53 0.24 0.13
C GLN A 308 9.00 1.66 -0.19
N ILE A 309 10.03 2.15 0.52
CA ILE A 309 10.58 3.49 0.28
C ILE A 309 11.17 3.56 -1.14
N VAL A 310 11.93 2.54 -1.54
CA VAL A 310 12.50 2.45 -2.89
C VAL A 310 11.39 2.42 -3.94
N ALA A 311 10.41 1.51 -3.82
CA ALA A 311 9.29 1.38 -4.76
C ALA A 311 8.52 2.70 -4.91
N PHE A 312 8.18 3.35 -3.79
CA PHE A 312 7.49 4.64 -3.80
C PHE A 312 8.33 5.73 -4.48
N SER A 313 9.64 5.76 -4.21
CA SER A 313 10.55 6.75 -4.77
C SER A 313 10.70 6.62 -6.29
N GLU A 314 10.83 5.39 -6.78
CA GLU A 314 11.07 5.11 -8.19
C GLU A 314 9.78 5.18 -9.02
N ILE A 315 8.66 4.70 -8.49
CA ILE A 315 7.43 4.53 -9.26
C ILE A 315 6.51 5.75 -9.15
N TRP A 316 6.42 6.41 -7.98
CA TRP A 316 5.51 7.53 -7.77
C TRP A 316 6.22 8.87 -7.66
N LEU A 317 7.17 9.04 -6.73
CA LEU A 317 7.82 10.35 -6.49
C LEU A 317 8.52 10.90 -7.73
N SER A 318 9.07 10.02 -8.57
CA SER A 318 9.71 10.37 -9.83
C SER A 318 8.73 10.91 -10.90
N THR A 319 7.43 10.65 -10.74
CA THR A 319 6.43 10.97 -11.78
C THR A 319 5.90 12.39 -11.66
N ILE A 320 5.76 13.05 -12.81
CA ILE A 320 5.14 14.38 -12.91
C ILE A 320 3.69 14.34 -12.42
N VAL A 321 2.98 13.24 -12.64
CA VAL A 321 1.59 13.05 -12.20
C VAL A 321 1.48 13.15 -10.68
N TYR A 322 2.32 12.41 -9.95
CA TYR A 322 2.33 12.45 -8.48
C TYR A 322 2.71 13.85 -7.96
N GLN A 323 3.77 14.44 -8.52
CA GLN A 323 4.26 15.76 -8.13
C GLN A 323 3.22 16.85 -8.38
N ALA A 324 2.57 16.86 -9.55
CA ALA A 324 1.56 17.85 -9.91
C ALA A 324 0.29 17.71 -9.05
N GLY A 325 -0.22 16.49 -8.85
CA GLY A 325 -1.37 16.26 -7.99
C GLY A 325 -1.07 16.68 -6.55
N THR A 326 0.09 16.33 -6.02
CA THR A 326 0.54 16.75 -4.68
C THR A 326 0.68 18.26 -4.57
N LEU A 327 1.26 18.93 -5.57
CA LEU A 327 1.36 20.39 -5.60
C LEU A 327 -0.01 21.07 -5.57
N ILE A 328 -1.01 20.50 -6.27
CA ILE A 328 -2.38 21.02 -6.28
C ILE A 328 -3.04 20.89 -4.89
N LEU A 329 -2.83 19.78 -4.19
CA LEU A 329 -3.27 19.62 -2.79
C LEU A 329 -2.68 20.72 -1.89
N TRP A 330 -1.37 20.97 -2.00
CA TRP A 330 -0.69 22.04 -1.24
C TRP A 330 -1.17 23.44 -1.61
N ALA A 331 -1.29 23.74 -2.91
CA ALA A 331 -1.78 25.03 -3.39
C ALA A 331 -3.21 25.29 -2.89
N GLY A 332 -4.03 24.25 -2.82
CA GLY A 332 -5.38 24.30 -2.25
C GLY A 332 -5.41 24.71 -0.78
N GLU A 333 -4.54 24.13 0.06
CA GLU A 333 -4.42 24.50 1.48
C GLU A 333 -3.93 25.94 1.67
N VAL A 334 -2.99 26.40 0.84
CA VAL A 334 -2.55 27.81 0.82
C VAL A 334 -3.70 28.74 0.41
N TRP A 335 -4.52 28.33 -0.56
CA TRP A 335 -5.68 29.11 -0.98
C TRP A 335 -6.73 29.24 0.13
N ILE A 336 -6.97 28.19 0.92
CA ILE A 336 -7.84 28.26 2.10
C ILE A 336 -7.32 29.28 3.12
N ALA A 337 -6.00 29.34 3.35
CA ALA A 337 -5.40 30.36 4.21
C ALA A 337 -5.58 31.78 3.65
N ALA A 338 -5.45 31.96 2.34
CA ALA A 338 -5.73 33.24 1.69
C ALA A 338 -7.21 33.66 1.86
N LEU A 339 -8.16 32.73 1.70
CA LEU A 339 -9.58 32.99 1.96
C LEU A 339 -9.84 33.34 3.43
N ALA A 340 -9.15 32.70 4.39
CA ALA A 340 -9.24 33.06 5.80
C ALA A 340 -8.79 34.51 6.05
N ALA A 341 -7.72 34.97 5.40
CA ALA A 341 -7.30 36.37 5.47
C ALA A 341 -8.37 37.33 4.93
N VAL A 342 -9.03 36.96 3.83
CA VAL A 342 -10.16 37.73 3.28
C VAL A 342 -11.30 37.83 4.31
N VAL A 343 -11.67 36.71 4.93
CA VAL A 343 -12.72 36.66 5.97
C VAL A 343 -12.37 37.55 7.15
N ILE A 344 -11.17 37.42 7.72
CA ILE A 344 -10.71 38.23 8.87
C ILE A 344 -10.78 39.73 8.54
N ARG A 345 -10.27 40.11 7.36
CA ARG A 345 -10.32 41.50 6.90
C ARG A 345 -11.75 42.01 6.81
N LEU A 346 -12.66 41.25 6.21
CA LEU A 346 -14.05 41.67 6.05
C LEU A 346 -14.81 41.77 7.37
N MET A 347 -14.54 40.86 8.31
CA MET A 347 -15.22 40.85 9.61
C MET A 347 -14.74 41.93 10.56
N LYS A 348 -13.47 42.35 10.46
CA LYS A 348 -12.84 43.30 11.41
C LYS A 348 -12.41 44.62 10.80
N ASN A 349 -12.52 44.77 9.48
CA ASN A 349 -12.04 45.91 8.73
C ASN A 349 -10.56 46.27 9.01
N VAL A 350 -9.74 45.24 9.27
CA VAL A 350 -8.29 45.38 9.50
C VAL A 350 -7.52 45.54 8.19
N THR A 351 -6.26 45.98 8.28
CA THR A 351 -5.38 46.06 7.12
C THR A 351 -5.12 44.67 6.50
N TRP A 352 -4.85 44.61 5.19
CA TRP A 352 -4.49 43.36 4.51
C TRP A 352 -3.28 42.68 5.16
N GLY A 353 -2.25 43.46 5.53
CA GLY A 353 -1.05 42.92 6.16
C GLY A 353 -1.35 42.25 7.51
N LYS A 354 -2.20 42.85 8.34
CA LYS A 354 -2.61 42.26 9.63
C LYS A 354 -3.43 40.98 9.42
N ALA A 355 -4.43 41.00 8.55
CA ALA A 355 -5.24 39.83 8.26
C ALA A 355 -4.42 38.67 7.67
N ALA A 356 -3.50 38.96 6.75
CA ALA A 356 -2.59 37.97 6.17
C ALA A 356 -1.65 37.38 7.23
N THR A 357 -1.14 38.20 8.14
CA THR A 357 -0.27 37.72 9.24
C THR A 357 -1.03 36.77 10.16
N ILE A 358 -2.27 37.12 10.55
CA ILE A 358 -3.12 36.25 11.39
C ILE A 358 -3.37 34.92 10.68
N ALA A 359 -3.78 34.95 9.41
CA ALA A 359 -4.05 33.73 8.64
C ALA A 359 -2.79 32.87 8.44
N LEU A 360 -1.62 33.49 8.19
CA LEU A 360 -0.34 32.80 8.03
C LEU A 360 0.12 32.13 9.32
N VAL A 361 0.01 32.82 10.46
CA VAL A 361 0.34 32.24 11.78
C VAL A 361 -0.59 31.08 12.11
N ALA A 362 -1.90 31.24 11.85
CA ALA A 362 -2.87 30.15 12.01
C ALA A 362 -2.55 28.96 11.10
N PHE A 363 -2.17 29.20 9.85
CA PHE A 363 -1.74 28.17 8.90
C PHE A 363 -0.51 27.42 9.41
N GLY A 364 0.52 28.13 9.85
CA GLY A 364 1.73 27.53 10.43
C GLY A 364 1.42 26.68 11.66
N LEU A 365 0.56 27.16 12.56
CA LEU A 365 0.12 26.39 13.73
C LEU A 365 -0.65 25.13 13.33
N ARG A 366 -1.58 25.21 12.37
CA ARG A 366 -2.31 24.03 11.87
C ARG A 366 -1.37 23.02 11.22
N PHE A 367 -0.40 23.50 10.45
CA PHE A 367 0.61 22.65 9.82
C PHE A 367 1.43 21.88 10.86
N VAL A 368 1.93 22.58 11.88
CA VAL A 368 2.69 21.97 12.99
C VAL A 368 1.81 20.97 13.75
N LEU A 369 0.56 21.31 14.05
CA LEU A 369 -0.36 20.41 14.75
C LEU A 369 -0.65 19.13 13.94
N ARG A 370 -0.87 19.24 12.63
CA ARG A 370 -1.05 18.05 11.77
C ARG A 370 0.17 17.14 11.80
N PHE A 371 1.37 17.72 11.81
CA PHE A 371 2.61 16.94 11.89
C PHE A 371 2.73 16.16 13.21
N PHE A 372 2.37 16.77 14.36
CA PHE A 372 2.47 16.11 15.67
C PHE A 372 1.32 15.15 15.98
N PHE A 373 0.11 15.42 15.47
CA PHE A 373 -1.08 14.64 15.79
C PHE A 373 -1.46 13.61 14.71
N GLY A 374 -0.65 13.45 13.66
CA GLY A 374 -0.80 12.39 12.67
C GLY A 374 -2.15 12.43 11.94
N ALA A 375 -2.45 13.55 11.27
CA ALA A 375 -3.65 13.73 10.46
C ALA A 375 -3.36 14.17 9.03
#